data_AF-A0A371D7P9-F1
#
_entry.id   AF-A0A371D7P9-F1
#
_cell.length_a   1.000
_cell.length_b   1.000
_cell.length_c   1.000
_cell.angle_alpha   90.00
_cell.angle_beta   90.00
_cell.angle_gamma   90.00
#
_symmetry.space_group_name_H-M   'P 1'
#
loop_
_entity.id
_entity.type
_entity.pdbx_description
1 polymer ?
#
loop_
_entity_poly.entity_id
_entity_poly.type
_entity_poly.pdbx_seq_one_letter_code
_entity_poly.pdbx_strand_id
1 'polypeptide(L)'
;ELLLSDEFLLDALTWEGINHRYPIPVSPEIANQGFSRPYISHLYGGSLRATFPSPSPDMLEWHGLDDWVFLNLEHCPHAPTRPGYSGLHFSQHRARGTWEKLRAPLRTFVKLASSQWVYMGQYRLVPGKSLTTTAWMEQKPEVRKTWATGMLNKQWGSNVLLRVWFRKTKGVE
;
A
#
# COMPACT_ATOMS: atom_id res chain seq x y z
N GLU A 1 -19.62 1.11 -5.64
CA GLU A 1 -18.62 0.27 -4.94
C GLU A 1 -19.26 -1.11 -4.63
N LEU A 2 -18.53 -2.20 -4.42
CA LEU A 2 -18.16 -2.65 -3.06
C LEU A 2 -16.70 -3.12 -2.98
N LEU A 3 -15.91 -2.16 -2.53
CA LEU A 3 -14.91 -2.26 -1.47
C LEU A 3 -15.34 -3.26 -0.35
N LEU A 4 -14.40 -3.88 0.39
CA LEU A 4 -14.64 -4.69 1.62
C LEU A 4 -15.89 -4.22 2.38
N SER A 5 -16.65 -5.15 3.00
CA SER A 5 -17.86 -4.79 3.72
C SER A 5 -17.63 -3.64 4.70
N ASP A 6 -18.62 -2.76 4.85
CA ASP A 6 -18.53 -1.61 5.75
C ASP A 6 -18.20 -2.06 7.18
N GLU A 7 -18.71 -3.23 7.60
CA GLU A 7 -18.36 -3.87 8.86
C GLU A 7 -16.87 -4.19 8.96
N PHE A 8 -16.27 -4.78 7.92
CA PHE A 8 -14.83 -5.03 7.91
C PHE A 8 -14.05 -3.72 7.96
N LEU A 9 -14.47 -2.70 7.21
CA LEU A 9 -13.78 -1.41 7.21
C LEU A 9 -13.86 -0.72 8.55
N LEU A 10 -15.03 -0.75 9.19
CA LEU A 10 -15.22 -0.23 10.54
C LEU A 10 -14.36 -0.99 11.54
N ASP A 11 -14.25 -2.30 11.44
CA ASP A 11 -13.39 -3.09 12.31
C ASP A 11 -11.89 -2.84 12.05
N ALA A 12 -11.49 -2.71 10.78
CA ALA A 12 -10.09 -2.57 10.39
C ALA A 12 -9.52 -1.15 10.61
N LEU A 13 -10.34 -0.11 10.40
CA LEU A 13 -9.93 1.30 10.56
C LEU A 13 -10.44 1.93 11.84
N THR A 14 -11.41 1.31 12.52
CA THR A 14 -12.18 1.89 13.62
C THR A 14 -13.02 3.11 13.20
N TRP A 15 -13.98 3.49 14.05
CA TRP A 15 -14.74 4.73 13.86
C TRP A 15 -13.82 5.96 13.81
N GLU A 16 -12.75 5.96 14.61
CA GLU A 16 -11.78 7.03 14.65
C GLU A 16 -11.01 7.11 13.33
N GLY A 17 -10.47 6.01 12.81
CA GLY A 17 -9.71 6.05 11.56
C GLY A 17 -10.58 6.46 10.35
N ILE A 18 -11.86 6.09 10.35
CA ILE A 18 -12.82 6.47 9.30
C ILE A 18 -13.18 7.96 9.36
N ASN A 19 -13.32 8.55 10.55
CA ASN A 19 -13.84 9.92 10.70
C ASN A 19 -12.76 10.97 10.95
N HIS A 20 -11.62 10.58 11.52
CA HIS A 20 -10.53 11.50 11.80
C HIS A 20 -9.91 12.01 10.48
N ARG A 21 -9.60 13.30 10.46
CA ARG A 21 -8.95 13.98 9.33
C ARG A 21 -7.71 14.65 9.86
N TYR A 22 -6.55 14.17 9.40
CA TYR A 22 -5.30 14.82 9.74
C TYR A 22 -5.18 16.11 8.91
N PRO A 23 -4.87 17.25 9.55
CA PRO A 23 -4.74 18.51 8.84
C PRO A 23 -3.55 18.46 7.87
N ILE A 24 -3.77 18.95 6.66
CA ILE A 24 -2.73 19.13 5.64
C ILE A 24 -2.42 20.62 5.56
N PRO A 25 -1.22 21.08 5.98
CA PRO A 25 -0.92 22.50 6.19
C PRO A 25 -0.61 23.25 4.88
N VAL A 26 -1.33 22.96 3.81
CA VAL A 26 -1.23 23.61 2.50
C VAL A 26 -2.63 23.76 1.88
N SER A 27 -2.76 24.61 0.86
CA SER A 27 -4.04 24.78 0.17
C SER A 27 -4.51 23.47 -0.49
N PRO A 28 -5.83 23.28 -0.69
CA PRO A 28 -6.35 22.11 -1.40
C PRO A 28 -5.76 21.94 -2.81
N GLU A 29 -5.41 23.04 -3.47
CA GLU A 29 -4.80 23.04 -4.80
C GLU A 29 -3.42 22.38 -4.79
N ILE A 30 -2.59 22.70 -3.79
CA ILE A 30 -1.29 22.05 -3.57
C ILE A 30 -1.48 20.60 -3.08
N ALA A 31 -2.39 20.37 -2.13
CA ALA A 31 -2.59 19.06 -1.51
C ALA A 31 -3.06 17.99 -2.52
N ASN A 32 -3.92 18.39 -3.46
CA ASN A 32 -4.49 17.48 -4.45
C ASN A 32 -3.67 17.41 -5.75
N GLN A 33 -2.52 18.09 -5.82
CA GLN A 33 -1.68 18.06 -7.00
C GLN A 33 -1.15 16.64 -7.27
N GLY A 34 -1.46 16.13 -8.46
CA GLY A 34 -0.94 14.86 -8.95
C GLY A 34 0.39 15.05 -9.68
N PHE A 35 1.30 14.10 -9.48
CA PHE A 35 2.58 14.03 -10.18
C PHE A 35 2.74 12.68 -10.89
N SER A 36 3.57 12.64 -11.93
CA SER A 36 3.92 11.37 -12.56
C SER A 36 4.96 10.62 -11.72
N ARG A 37 4.91 9.29 -11.72
CA ARG A 37 5.94 8.49 -11.03
C ARG A 37 7.36 8.70 -11.57
N PRO A 38 7.56 8.84 -12.89
CA PRO A 38 8.86 9.20 -13.44
C PRO A 38 9.39 10.53 -12.92
N TYR A 39 8.53 11.56 -12.80
CA TYR A 39 8.93 12.86 -12.25
C TYR A 39 9.43 12.74 -10.81
N ILE A 40 8.66 12.05 -9.95
CA ILE A 40 9.05 11.86 -8.54
C ILE A 40 10.37 11.07 -8.44
N SER A 41 10.49 9.98 -9.21
CA SER A 41 11.69 9.13 -9.22
C SER A 41 12.92 9.82 -9.80
N HIS A 42 12.75 10.75 -10.75
CA HIS A 42 13.84 11.57 -11.24
C HIS A 42 14.39 12.51 -10.15
N LEU A 43 13.51 13.09 -9.33
CA LEU A 43 13.90 14.04 -8.29
C LEU A 43 14.45 13.38 -7.02
N TYR A 44 13.90 12.22 -6.63
CA TYR A 44 14.21 11.59 -5.34
C TYR A 44 14.76 10.15 -5.48
N GLY A 45 14.94 9.67 -6.71
CA GLY A 45 15.40 8.31 -6.97
C GLY A 45 14.32 7.24 -6.72
N GLY A 46 14.78 6.00 -6.62
CA GLY A 46 13.96 4.84 -6.31
C GLY A 46 13.20 4.27 -7.50
N SER A 47 12.70 3.04 -7.34
CA SER A 47 12.03 2.30 -8.42
C SER A 47 10.71 2.96 -8.84
N LEU A 48 10.46 2.95 -10.16
CA LEU A 48 9.18 3.36 -10.77
C LEU A 48 8.02 2.41 -10.44
N ARG A 49 8.31 1.19 -9.99
CA ARG A 49 7.31 0.11 -9.83
C ARG A 49 7.16 -0.36 -8.39
N ALA A 50 8.18 -0.20 -7.55
CA ALA A 50 8.12 -0.69 -6.18
C ALA A 50 7.10 0.10 -5.35
N THR A 51 6.34 -0.61 -4.51
CA THR A 51 5.47 -0.01 -3.49
C THR A 51 6.30 0.74 -2.46
N PHE A 52 7.45 0.20 -2.07
CA PHE A 52 8.35 0.80 -1.09
C PHE A 52 9.75 0.92 -1.69
N PRO A 53 9.96 1.91 -2.57
CA PRO A 53 11.25 2.09 -3.22
C PRO A 53 12.28 2.64 -2.22
N SER A 54 13.54 2.25 -2.44
CA SER A 54 14.69 2.90 -1.82
C SER A 54 15.49 3.64 -2.90
N PRO A 55 15.82 4.92 -2.70
CA PRO A 55 16.75 5.65 -3.55
C PRO A 55 18.15 5.04 -3.56
N SER A 56 19.00 5.45 -4.52
CA SER A 56 20.40 5.02 -4.58
C SER A 56 21.21 5.66 -3.43
N PRO A 57 22.37 5.09 -3.06
CA PRO A 57 23.25 5.66 -2.04
C PRO A 57 23.55 7.15 -2.26
N ASP A 58 23.91 7.56 -3.49
CA ASP A 58 24.22 8.96 -3.81
C ASP A 58 23.02 9.91 -3.57
N MET A 59 21.80 9.46 -3.90
CA MET A 59 20.59 10.26 -3.64
C MET A 59 20.28 10.33 -2.15
N LEU A 60 20.51 9.23 -1.42
CA LEU A 60 20.37 9.21 0.04
C LEU A 60 21.41 10.11 0.71
N GLU A 61 22.65 10.16 0.22
CA GLU A 61 23.66 11.09 0.71
C GLU A 61 23.24 12.54 0.47
N TRP A 62 22.66 12.84 -0.70
CA TRP A 62 22.23 14.19 -1.03
C TRP A 62 21.03 14.69 -0.22
N HIS A 63 19.94 13.90 -0.11
CA HIS A 63 18.69 14.37 0.52
C HIS A 63 18.27 13.61 1.79
N GLY A 64 18.83 12.42 2.06
CA GLY A 64 18.55 11.64 3.27
C GLY A 64 17.14 11.04 3.41
N LEU A 65 16.40 10.78 2.32
CA LEU A 65 14.99 10.39 2.33
C LEU A 65 14.82 8.94 1.85
N ASP A 66 14.56 7.98 2.75
CA ASP A 66 14.34 6.55 2.43
C ASP A 66 12.95 6.01 2.89
N ASP A 67 12.02 6.90 3.17
CA ASP A 67 10.75 6.63 3.82
C ASP A 67 9.57 6.74 2.84
N TRP A 68 9.68 6.13 1.67
CA TRP A 68 8.69 6.27 0.60
C TRP A 68 7.71 5.09 0.53
N VAL A 69 6.43 5.39 0.30
CA VAL A 69 5.41 4.39 -0.04
C VAL A 69 4.49 4.87 -1.15
N PHE A 70 4.18 3.97 -2.08
CA PHE A 70 3.41 4.24 -3.27
C PHE A 70 2.34 3.17 -3.47
N LEU A 71 1.09 3.51 -3.15
CA LEU A 71 -0.04 2.60 -3.21
C LEU A 71 -0.81 2.75 -4.53
N ASN A 72 -1.24 1.63 -5.08
CA ASN A 72 -2.10 1.58 -6.26
C ASN A 72 -3.46 1.00 -5.86
N LEU A 73 -4.54 1.69 -6.25
CA LEU A 73 -5.92 1.30 -5.95
C LEU A 73 -6.33 -0.04 -6.59
N GLU A 74 -5.63 -0.52 -7.62
CA GLU A 74 -5.84 -1.87 -8.17
C GLU A 74 -5.51 -2.99 -7.17
N HIS A 75 -4.52 -2.76 -6.30
CA HIS A 75 -4.07 -3.73 -5.29
C HIS A 75 -4.54 -3.36 -3.88
N CYS A 76 -4.61 -2.06 -3.58
CA CYS A 76 -5.02 -1.50 -2.29
C CYS A 76 -6.23 -0.58 -2.50
N PRO A 77 -7.42 -1.15 -2.73
CA PRO A 77 -8.59 -0.36 -3.14
C PRO A 77 -9.13 0.57 -2.06
N HIS A 78 -8.68 0.38 -0.81
CA HIS A 78 -9.00 1.24 0.34
C HIS A 78 -7.81 2.06 0.82
N ALA A 79 -6.78 2.23 -0.01
CA ALA A 79 -5.74 3.22 0.26
C ALA A 79 -6.37 4.62 0.42
N PRO A 80 -5.76 5.54 1.16
CA PRO A 80 -6.33 6.88 1.34
C PRO A 80 -6.48 7.58 -0.01
N THR A 81 -7.71 7.95 -0.36
CA THR A 81 -8.03 8.61 -1.64
C THR A 81 -8.00 10.13 -1.56
N ARG A 82 -7.79 10.68 -0.35
CA ARG A 82 -7.71 12.10 -0.07
C ARG A 82 -6.58 12.36 0.94
N PRO A 83 -5.81 13.45 0.78
CA PRO A 83 -4.78 13.81 1.74
C PRO A 83 -5.33 13.91 3.18
N GLY A 84 -4.60 13.33 4.14
CA GLY A 84 -4.97 13.34 5.56
C GLY A 84 -6.05 12.34 5.99
N TYR A 85 -6.58 11.52 5.08
CA TYR A 85 -7.53 10.45 5.41
C TYR A 85 -6.79 9.16 5.76
N SER A 86 -7.33 8.33 6.65
CA SER A 86 -6.80 6.98 6.88
C SER A 86 -7.15 6.04 5.71
N GLY A 87 -6.45 4.91 5.61
CA GLY A 87 -6.75 3.87 4.64
C GLY A 87 -6.02 2.57 4.93
N LEU A 88 -6.24 1.57 4.09
CA LEU A 88 -5.67 0.23 4.21
C LEU A 88 -4.65 -0.06 3.11
N HIS A 89 -3.56 -0.70 3.51
CA HIS A 89 -2.59 -1.32 2.60
C HIS A 89 -2.67 -2.84 2.76
N PHE A 90 -2.72 -3.55 1.63
CA PHE A 90 -2.79 -5.01 1.62
C PHE A 90 -1.43 -5.60 1.32
N SER A 91 -1.14 -6.73 1.96
CA SER A 91 0.10 -7.48 1.75
C SER A 91 -0.20 -8.97 1.66
N GLN A 92 0.66 -9.69 0.94
CA GLN A 92 0.68 -11.16 0.90
C GLN A 92 1.07 -11.83 2.23
N HIS A 93 1.57 -11.05 3.19
CA HIS A 93 2.00 -11.52 4.50
C HIS A 93 0.97 -11.17 5.56
N ARG A 94 0.92 -11.98 6.63
CA ARG A 94 0.14 -11.65 7.82
C ARG A 94 0.65 -10.32 8.41
N ALA A 95 -0.28 -9.47 8.84
CA ALA A 95 0.03 -8.18 9.44
C ALA A 95 0.61 -8.34 10.85
N ARG A 96 1.90 -8.66 10.95
CA ARG A 96 2.59 -8.89 12.24
C ARG A 96 3.37 -7.69 12.76
N GLY A 97 3.50 -6.61 11.99
CA GLY A 97 4.22 -5.40 12.39
C GLY A 97 5.74 -5.57 12.51
N THR A 98 6.30 -6.67 12.02
CA THR A 98 7.72 -7.00 12.19
C THR A 98 8.64 -6.29 11.21
N TRP A 99 8.10 -5.52 10.28
CA TRP A 99 8.91 -4.87 9.26
C TRP A 99 9.41 -3.52 9.77
N GLU A 100 10.73 -3.34 9.83
CA GLU A 100 11.39 -2.17 10.43
C GLU A 100 10.99 -0.84 9.78
N LYS A 101 10.75 -0.83 8.46
CA LYS A 101 10.26 0.37 7.76
C LYS A 101 8.91 0.87 8.28
N LEU A 102 8.13 0.04 9.00
CA LEU A 102 6.86 0.44 9.61
C LEU A 102 7.02 1.28 10.90
N ARG A 103 8.24 1.37 11.46
CA ARG A 103 8.49 2.07 12.73
C ARG A 103 8.47 3.60 12.57
N ALA A 104 8.80 4.10 11.38
CA ALA A 104 8.80 5.51 11.06
C ALA A 104 7.62 5.89 10.15
N PRO A 105 7.15 7.16 10.17
CA PRO A 105 6.23 7.66 9.16
C PRO A 105 6.83 7.53 7.75
N LEU A 106 5.99 7.20 6.77
CA LEU A 106 6.35 7.09 5.36
C LEU A 106 5.62 8.16 4.53
N ARG A 107 6.36 8.86 3.68
CA ARG A 107 5.86 9.72 2.62
C ARG A 107 5.00 8.90 1.66
N THR A 108 3.69 9.08 1.77
CA THR A 108 2.70 8.23 1.11
C THR A 108 2.14 8.90 -0.13
N PHE A 109 2.28 8.23 -1.26
CA PHE A 109 1.63 8.58 -2.52
C PHE A 109 0.61 7.52 -2.90
N VAL A 110 -0.52 7.94 -3.47
CA VAL A 110 -1.51 7.02 -4.03
C VAL A 110 -1.78 7.39 -5.48
N LYS A 111 -1.82 6.37 -6.33
CA LYS A 111 -2.18 6.52 -7.74
C LYS A 111 -3.71 6.66 -7.87
N LEU A 112 -4.20 7.88 -8.05
CA LEU A 112 -5.64 8.16 -8.23
C LEU A 112 -6.10 7.98 -9.68
N ALA A 113 -5.21 8.22 -10.64
CA ALA A 113 -5.47 7.98 -12.06
C ALA A 113 -4.18 7.64 -12.81
N SER A 114 -4.28 7.45 -14.13
CA SER A 114 -3.10 7.26 -14.98
C SER A 114 -2.16 8.46 -14.84
N SER A 115 -0.89 8.20 -14.50
CA SER A 115 0.14 9.22 -14.26
C SER A 115 -0.19 10.28 -13.19
N GLN A 116 -1.18 10.05 -12.32
CA GLN A 116 -1.51 10.95 -11.21
C GLN A 116 -1.28 10.26 -9.86
N TRP A 117 -0.09 10.48 -9.31
CA TRP A 117 0.28 10.13 -7.94
C TRP A 117 0.14 11.36 -7.05
N VAL A 118 -0.78 11.30 -6.08
CA VAL A 118 -1.03 12.40 -5.15
C VAL A 118 -0.36 12.09 -3.82
N TYR A 119 0.32 13.08 -3.25
CA TYR A 119 0.92 12.98 -1.93
C TYR A 119 -0.18 13.07 -0.86
N MET A 120 -0.36 12.01 -0.09
CA MET A 120 -1.40 11.94 0.93
C MET A 120 -0.94 12.50 2.28
N GLY A 121 0.37 12.52 2.53
CA GLY A 121 0.98 12.90 3.81
C GLY A 121 2.05 11.90 4.27
N GLN A 122 2.46 12.03 5.54
CA GLN A 122 3.37 11.09 6.21
C GLN A 122 2.57 10.13 7.08
N TYR A 123 2.55 8.86 6.71
CA TYR A 123 1.69 7.85 7.34
C TYR A 123 2.53 6.87 8.14
N ARG A 124 2.10 6.57 9.36
CA ARG A 124 2.56 5.38 10.05
C ARG A 124 1.71 4.19 9.60
N LEU A 125 2.36 3.14 9.10
CA LEU A 125 1.67 1.89 8.80
C LEU A 125 1.64 1.04 10.06
N VAL A 126 0.44 0.76 10.55
CA VAL A 126 0.23 -0.14 11.70
C VAL A 126 -0.26 -1.51 11.23
N PRO A 127 0.15 -2.60 11.86
CA PRO A 127 -0.42 -3.91 11.56
C PRO A 127 -1.93 -3.90 11.84
N GLY A 128 -2.72 -4.09 10.78
CA GLY A 128 -4.17 -4.23 10.87
C GLY A 128 -4.63 -5.69 10.91
N LYS A 129 -5.92 -5.90 10.63
CA LYS A 129 -6.52 -7.24 10.58
C LYS A 129 -6.07 -7.99 9.33
N SER A 130 -5.59 -9.22 9.51
CA SER A 130 -5.34 -10.12 8.37
C SER A 130 -6.67 -10.68 7.86
N LEU A 131 -6.84 -10.73 6.54
CA LEU A 131 -8.04 -11.32 5.94
C LEU A 131 -8.15 -12.82 6.26
N THR A 132 -9.36 -13.25 6.61
CA THR A 132 -9.71 -14.67 6.63
C THR A 132 -9.91 -15.17 5.20
N THR A 133 -9.93 -16.49 5.00
CA THR A 133 -10.24 -17.07 3.68
C THR A 133 -11.61 -16.59 3.18
N THR A 134 -12.61 -16.51 4.06
CA THR A 134 -13.95 -16.02 3.74
C THR A 134 -13.91 -14.56 3.30
N ALA A 135 -13.30 -13.67 4.09
CA ALA A 135 -13.19 -12.24 3.75
C ALA A 135 -12.39 -11.99 2.45
N TRP A 136 -11.40 -12.85 2.17
CA TRP A 136 -10.70 -12.82 0.89
C TRP A 136 -11.62 -13.23 -0.27
N MET A 137 -12.43 -14.28 -0.10
CA MET A 137 -13.36 -14.76 -1.13
C MET A 137 -14.49 -13.79 -1.44
N GLU A 138 -14.86 -12.95 -0.47
CA GLU A 138 -15.81 -11.84 -0.62
C GLU A 138 -15.24 -10.65 -1.42
N GLN A 139 -13.93 -10.61 -1.68
CA GLN A 139 -13.37 -9.57 -2.54
C GLN A 139 -13.87 -9.71 -3.98
N LYS A 140 -14.00 -8.56 -4.66
CA LYS A 140 -14.34 -8.49 -6.09
C LYS A 140 -13.46 -9.46 -6.91
N PRO A 141 -14.05 -10.13 -7.92
CA PRO A 141 -13.29 -11.01 -8.81
C PRO A 141 -12.05 -10.32 -9.40
N GLU A 142 -12.13 -9.04 -9.73
CA GLU A 142 -11.03 -8.26 -10.31
C GLU A 142 -9.88 -8.08 -9.32
N VAL A 143 -10.17 -7.80 -8.04
CA VAL A 143 -9.15 -7.69 -6.98
C VAL A 143 -8.45 -9.02 -6.79
N ARG A 144 -9.22 -10.11 -6.66
CA ARG A 144 -8.67 -11.46 -6.51
C ARG A 144 -7.83 -11.86 -7.72
N LYS A 145 -8.30 -11.59 -8.93
CA LYS A 145 -7.57 -11.86 -10.18
C LYS A 145 -6.30 -11.04 -10.27
N THR A 146 -6.33 -9.76 -9.90
CA THR A 146 -5.16 -8.86 -9.92
C THR A 146 -4.09 -9.38 -8.97
N TRP A 147 -4.45 -9.70 -7.73
CA TRP A 147 -3.52 -10.26 -6.75
C TRP A 147 -3.01 -11.64 -7.18
N ALA A 148 -3.86 -12.55 -7.65
CA ALA A 148 -3.43 -13.86 -8.13
C ALA A 148 -2.46 -13.75 -9.32
N THR A 149 -2.75 -12.88 -10.28
CA THR A 149 -1.88 -12.58 -11.42
C THR A 149 -0.55 -11.99 -10.94
N GLY A 150 -0.59 -11.09 -9.97
CA GLY A 150 0.60 -10.52 -9.36
C GLY A 150 1.44 -11.57 -8.63
N MET A 151 0.82 -12.47 -7.86
CA MET A 151 1.50 -13.57 -7.18
C MET A 151 2.26 -14.47 -8.16
N LEU A 152 1.62 -14.80 -9.30
CA LEU A 152 2.19 -15.65 -10.33
C LEU A 152 3.35 -15.00 -11.07
N ASN A 153 3.24 -13.70 -11.36
CA ASN A 153 4.13 -13.02 -12.31
C ASN A 153 5.12 -12.05 -11.68
N LYS A 154 5.04 -11.79 -10.37
CA LYS A 154 5.90 -10.83 -9.67
C LYS A 154 6.71 -11.54 -8.59
N GLN A 155 7.94 -11.07 -8.41
CA GLN A 155 8.89 -11.62 -7.42
C GLN A 155 8.32 -11.65 -5.99
N TRP A 156 7.51 -10.67 -5.60
CA TRP A 156 6.90 -10.63 -4.27
C TRP A 156 5.90 -11.78 -4.01
N GLY A 157 5.46 -12.48 -5.05
CA GLY A 157 4.59 -13.65 -4.94
C GLY A 157 5.32 -14.98 -4.74
N SER A 158 6.61 -15.06 -5.04
CA SER A 158 7.36 -16.32 -5.10
C SER A 158 7.31 -17.10 -3.78
N ASN A 159 7.47 -16.42 -2.64
CA ASN A 159 7.41 -17.05 -1.32
C ASN A 159 6.04 -17.68 -1.02
N VAL A 160 4.96 -17.04 -1.49
CA VAL A 160 3.60 -17.58 -1.33
C VAL A 160 3.41 -18.82 -2.19
N LEU A 161 3.86 -18.77 -3.45
CA LEU A 161 3.76 -19.90 -4.37
C LEU A 161 4.56 -21.12 -3.89
N LEU A 162 5.78 -20.90 -3.39
CA LEU A 162 6.59 -21.96 -2.80
C LEU A 162 5.88 -22.60 -1.61
N ARG A 163 5.33 -21.80 -0.69
CA ARG A 163 4.56 -22.31 0.45
C ARG A 163 3.35 -23.14 0.01
N VAL A 164 2.62 -22.68 -1.00
CA VAL A 164 1.49 -23.44 -1.57
C VAL A 164 1.95 -24.75 -2.18
N TRP A 165 3.06 -24.75 -2.94
CA TRP A 165 3.62 -25.94 -3.54
C TRP A 165 4.11 -26.96 -2.50
N PHE A 166 4.80 -26.52 -1.44
CA PHE A 166 5.23 -27.38 -0.34
C PHE A 166 4.05 -28.01 0.39
N ARG A 167 3.00 -27.25 0.69
CA ARG A 167 1.77 -27.79 1.30
C ARG A 167 1.13 -28.86 0.42
N LYS A 168 1.06 -28.62 -0.89
CA LYS A 168 0.45 -29.57 -1.84
C LYS A 168 1.26 -30.84 -2.03
N THR A 169 2.59 -30.74 -2.09
CA THR A 169 3.45 -31.87 -2.49
C THR A 169 4.09 -32.59 -1.30
N LYS A 170 4.26 -31.92 -0.16
CA LYS A 170 4.95 -32.45 1.01
C LYS A 170 4.08 -32.50 2.28
N GLY A 171 2.86 -31.92 2.26
CA GLY A 171 1.97 -31.93 3.42
C GLY A 171 2.48 -31.12 4.63
N VAL A 172 3.46 -30.23 4.42
CA VAL A 172 4.08 -29.42 5.48
C VAL A 172 3.35 -28.08 5.55
N GLU A 173 2.91 -27.66 6.75
CA GLU A 173 2.21 -26.38 6.97
C GLU A 173 3.09 -25.14 6.85
#